data_AF-A0A968UTT7-F1
#
_entry.id   AF-A0A968UTT7-F1
#
_cell.length_a   1.000
_cell.length_b   1.000
_cell.length_c   1.000
_cell.angle_alpha   90.00
_cell.angle_beta   90.00
_cell.angle_gamma   90.00
#
_symmetry.space_group_name_H-M   'P 1'
#
loop_
_entity.id
_entity.type
_entity.pdbx_description
1 polymer ?
#
loop_
_entity_poly.entity_id
_entity_poly.type
_entity_poly.pdbx_seq_one_letter_code
_entity_poly.pdbx_strand_id
1 'polypeptide(L)' 'MLISCAGLSDIVLQPCHAALSAIYALELLNWNRKTNLTAITDPAEVAIKHFADCLVPARIIPDDSNLLDIGSG' A
#
# COMPACT_ATOMS: atom_id res chain seq x y z
N MET A 1 -0.46 -13.28 -1.40
CA MET A 1 0.51 -12.59 -0.52
C MET A 1 -0.14 -11.44 0.25
N LEU A 2 -0.66 -10.38 -0.38
CA LEU A 2 -1.32 -9.25 0.32
C LEU A 2 -2.45 -9.65 1.29
N ILE A 3 -3.31 -10.58 0.89
CA ILE A 3 -4.42 -11.08 1.74
C ILE A 3 -3.91 -11.78 3.01
N SER A 4 -2.73 -12.39 2.98
CA SER A 4 -2.13 -13.06 4.14
C SER A 4 -1.43 -12.07 5.09
N CYS A 5 -0.89 -10.97 4.56
CA CYS A 5 -0.22 -9.93 5.37
C CYS A 5 -1.22 -9.11 6.20
N ALA A 6 -2.48 -9.05 5.75
CA ALA A 6 -3.58 -8.51 6.55
C ALA A 6 -3.78 -9.24 7.88
N GLY A 7 -3.21 -10.43 8.10
CA GLY A 7 -3.28 -11.12 9.40
C GLY A 7 -2.58 -10.39 10.56
N LEU A 8 -1.70 -9.40 10.29
CA LEU A 8 -1.02 -8.60 11.31
C LEU A 8 -1.82 -7.38 11.79
N SER A 9 -2.93 -7.08 11.12
CA SER A 9 -3.77 -5.93 11.38
C SER A 9 -5.23 -6.29 11.16
N ASP A 10 -6.14 -6.07 12.12
CA ASP A 10 -7.59 -6.38 12.08
C ASP A 10 -8.38 -5.79 10.88
N ILE A 11 -7.69 -5.26 9.88
CA ILE A 11 -8.15 -4.76 8.59
C ILE A 11 -8.30 -5.95 7.64
N VAL A 12 -9.54 -6.33 7.35
CA VAL A 12 -9.83 -7.39 6.38
C VAL A 12 -9.72 -6.84 4.96
N LEU A 13 -8.71 -7.27 4.20
CA LEU A 13 -8.59 -6.94 2.78
C LEU A 13 -9.49 -7.85 1.93
N GLN A 14 -10.47 -7.24 1.25
CA GLN A 14 -11.27 -7.93 0.24
C GLN A 14 -10.43 -8.23 -1.02
N PRO A 15 -10.77 -9.30 -1.78
CA PRO A 15 -10.04 -9.66 -3.00
C PRO A 15 -9.96 -8.54 -4.05
N CYS A 16 -10.99 -7.68 -4.13
CA CYS A 16 -11.00 -6.52 -5.02
C CYS A 16 -9.90 -5.50 -4.67
N HIS A 17 -9.60 -5.29 -3.39
CA HIS A 17 -8.53 -4.41 -2.94
C HIS A 17 -7.16 -4.96 -3.34
N ALA A 18 -6.97 -6.28 -3.26
CA ALA A 18 -5.72 -6.90 -3.71
C ALA A 18 -5.47 -6.72 -5.20
N ALA A 19 -6.52 -6.79 -6.03
CA ALA A 19 -6.42 -6.51 -7.47
C ALA A 19 -6.04 -5.05 -7.74
N LEU A 20 -6.68 -4.10 -7.04
CA LEU A 20 -6.37 -2.68 -7.18
C LEU A 20 -4.93 -2.36 -6.75
N SER A 21 -4.47 -2.92 -5.62
CA SER A 21 -3.08 -2.76 -5.16
C SER A 21 -2.07 -3.33 -6.15
N ALA A 22 -2.38 -4.45 -6.82
CA ALA A 22 -1.51 -5.02 -7.85
C ALA A 22 -1.38 -4.10 -9.07
N ILE A 23 -2.48 -3.49 -9.52
CA ILE A 23 -2.46 -2.50 -10.61
C ILE A 23 -1.64 -1.28 -10.20
N TYR A 24 -1.83 -0.77 -8.99
CA TYR A 24 -1.06 0.36 -8.48
C TYR A 24 0.44 0.03 -8.37
N ALA A 25 0.80 -1.17 -7.92
CA ALA A 25 2.20 -1.60 -7.82
C ALA A 25 2.89 -1.61 -9.20
N LEU A 26 2.18 -2.07 -10.24
CA LEU A 26 2.70 -2.05 -11.60
C LEU A 26 2.96 -0.62 -12.09
N GLU A 27 2.04 0.30 -11.82
CA GLU A 27 2.22 1.72 -12.16
C GLU A 27 3.36 2.38 -11.36
N LEU A 28 3.43 2.12 -10.05
CA LEU A 28 4.53 2.59 -9.19
C LEU A 28 5.88 2.19 -9.76
N LEU A 29 6.06 0.91 -10.10
CA LEU A 29 7.31 0.40 -10.69
C LEU A 29 7.55 0.94 -12.09
N ASN A 30 6.49 1.18 -12.87
CA ASN A 30 6.57 1.79 -14.19
C ASN A 30 7.14 3.21 -14.13
N TRP A 31 6.61 4.03 -13.21
CA TRP A 31 7.08 5.38 -12.96
C TRP A 31 8.45 5.42 -12.29
N ASN A 32 8.72 4.51 -11.37
CA ASN A 32 9.98 4.45 -10.65
C ASN A 32 11.20 4.35 -11.59
N ARG A 33 11.06 3.69 -12.75
CA ARG A 33 12.13 3.62 -13.77
C ARG A 33 12.55 4.97 -14.35
N LYS A 34 11.72 6.01 -14.22
CA LYS A 34 11.96 7.35 -14.77
C LYS A 34 12.23 8.39 -13.69
N THR A 35 11.67 8.22 -12.49
CA THR A 35 11.61 9.28 -11.48
C THR A 35 12.19 8.89 -10.11
N ASN A 36 12.56 7.63 -9.89
CA ASN A 36 13.14 7.14 -8.63
C ASN A 36 12.26 7.43 -7.39
N LEU A 37 10.98 7.11 -7.47
CA LEU A 37 9.99 7.23 -6.37
C LEU A 37 10.34 6.34 -5.16
N THR A 38 10.95 5.17 -5.39
CA THR A 38 11.24 4.20 -4.33
C THR A 38 12.48 3.36 -4.66
N ALA A 39 13.31 3.10 -3.66
CA ALA A 39 14.40 2.12 -3.77
C ALA A 39 13.90 0.67 -3.77
N ILE A 40 12.65 0.43 -3.33
CA ILE A 40 12.03 -0.89 -3.24
C ILE A 40 11.40 -1.24 -4.60
N THR A 41 11.90 -2.30 -5.23
CA THR A 41 11.41 -2.78 -6.53
C THR A 41 10.92 -4.23 -6.53
N ASP A 42 11.20 -5.00 -5.49
CA ASP A 42 10.71 -6.38 -5.36
C ASP A 42 9.19 -6.36 -5.07
N PRO A 43 8.35 -7.02 -5.91
CA PRO A 43 6.90 -7.00 -5.73
C PRO A 43 6.42 -7.47 -4.34
N ALA A 44 7.11 -8.43 -3.71
CA ALA A 44 6.74 -8.88 -2.37
C ALA A 44 7.08 -7.83 -1.30
N GLU A 45 8.22 -7.15 -1.42
CA GLU A 45 8.53 -6.01 -0.54
C GLU A 45 7.61 -4.82 -0.75
N VAL A 46 7.23 -4.49 -1.99
CA VAL A 46 6.24 -3.44 -2.28
C VAL A 46 4.91 -3.78 -1.61
N ALA A 47 4.45 -5.04 -1.72
CA ALA A 47 3.23 -5.53 -1.05
C ALA A 47 3.23 -5.26 0.47
N ILE A 48 4.36 -5.42 1.13
CA ILE A 48 4.47 -5.27 2.58
C ILE A 48 4.71 -3.81 2.95
N LYS A 49 5.79 -3.21 2.46
CA LYS A 49 6.30 -1.92 2.91
C LYS A 49 5.53 -0.71 2.37
N HIS A 50 4.87 -0.85 1.21
CA HIS A 50 4.11 0.26 0.59
C HIS A 50 2.60 0.12 0.76
N PHE A 51 2.08 -1.08 0.95
CA PHE A 51 0.64 -1.28 1.11
C PHE A 51 0.26 -1.72 2.52
N ALA A 52 0.85 -2.79 3.05
CA ALA A 52 0.48 -3.25 4.39
C ALA A 52 0.84 -2.23 5.47
N ASP A 53 2.05 -1.67 5.44
CA ASP A 53 2.50 -0.65 6.39
C ASP A 53 1.63 0.63 6.32
N CYS A 54 1.23 1.06 5.13
CA CYS A 54 0.36 2.23 4.93
C CYS A 54 -1.07 2.04 5.49
N LEU A 55 -1.51 0.80 5.70
CA LEU A 55 -2.83 0.51 6.29
C LEU A 55 -2.82 0.56 7.81
N VAL A 56 -1.67 0.41 8.46
CA VAL A 56 -1.57 0.38 9.93
C VAL A 56 -2.21 1.61 10.61
N PRO A 57 -2.03 2.86 10.12
CA PRO A 57 -2.64 4.04 10.73
C PRO A 57 -4.17 4.05 10.67
N ALA A 58 -4.81 3.30 9.77
CA ALA A 58 -6.26 3.28 9.64
C ALA A 58 -6.97 2.84 10.94
N ARG A 59 -6.27 2.13 11.84
CA ARG A 59 -6.79 1.71 13.16
C ARG A 59 -6.94 2.84 14.18
N ILE A 60 -6.23 3.95 13.99
CA ILE A 60 -6.20 5.07 14.94
C ILE A 60 -6.79 6.36 14.37
N ILE A 61 -7.11 6.35 13.06
CA ILE A 61 -7.76 7.45 12.36
C ILE A 61 -9.28 7.28 12.55
N PRO A 62 -9.99 8.31 13.06
CA PRO A 62 -11.45 8.26 13.15
C PRO A 62 -12.11 8.15 11.77
N ASP A 63 -13.23 7.44 11.72
CA ASP A 63 -14.10 7.40 10.55
C ASP A 63 -14.53 8.82 10.15
N ASP A 64 -14.76 9.03 8.86
CA ASP A 64 -15.20 10.30 8.26
C ASP A 64 -14.29 11.51 8.54
N SER A 65 -13.02 11.28 8.89
CA SER A 65 -12.03 12.33 9.06
C SER A 65 -11.47 12.84 7.74
N ASN A 66 -11.11 14.13 7.70
CA ASN A 66 -10.36 14.70 6.59
C ASN A 66 -8.87 14.37 6.75
N LEU A 67 -8.29 13.73 5.75
CA LEU A 67 -6.88 13.32 5.74
C LEU A 67 -6.06 14.18 4.78
N LEU A 68 -4.84 14.50 5.21
CA LEU A 68 -3.82 15.15 4.38
C LEU A 68 -2.59 14.25 4.35
N ASP A 69 -2.19 13.83 3.15
CA ASP A 69 -0.97 13.07 2.91
C ASP A 69 0.17 14.03 2.52
N ILE A 70 1.22 14.09 3.33
CA ILE A 70 2.38 14.97 3.12
C ILE A 70 3.62 14.10 2.91
N GLY A 71 4.23 14.24 1.73
CA GLY A 71 5.47 13.52 1.41
C GLY A 71 5.26 12.16 0.75
N SER A 72 4.12 11.95 0.09
CA SER A 72 3.74 10.72 -0.61
C SER A 72 4.54 10.39 -1.87
N GLY A 73 5.60 11.16 -2.17
CA GLY A 73 6.42 11.04 -3.38
C GLY A 73 7.22 9.75 -3.41
#